data_AF-A0A0D5M6E0-F1
#
_entry.id   AF-A0A0D5M6E0-F1
#
_cell.length_a   1.000
_cell.length_b   1.000
_cell.length_c   1.000
_cell.angle_alpha   90.00
_cell.angle_beta   90.00
_cell.angle_gamma   90.00
#
_symmetry.space_group_name_H-M   'P 1'
#
loop_
_entity.id
_entity.type
_entity.pdbx_description
1 polymer ?
#
loop_
_entity_poly.entity_id
_entity_poly.type
_entity_poly.pdbx_seq_one_letter_code
_entity_poly.pdbx_strand_id
1 'polypeptide(L)' 'MDTVRTLAGIQLDDERLEHVINAYRPILNEIEKLRTLNLNSTYPAVHFSPLAAYSAEDKNNE' A
#
# COMPACT_ATOMS: atom_id res chain seq x y z
N MET A 1 9.71 18.13 5.25
CA MET A 1 8.23 18.23 5.18
C MET A 1 7.70 18.21 3.74
N ASP A 2 8.48 18.61 2.73
CA ASP A 2 8.02 18.64 1.32
C ASP A 2 7.70 17.28 0.68
N THR A 3 8.39 16.21 1.06
CA THR A 3 8.31 14.92 0.34
C THR A 3 6.90 14.33 0.31
N VAL A 4 6.13 14.46 1.40
CA VAL A 4 4.76 13.93 1.47
C VAL A 4 3.82 14.69 0.53
N ARG A 5 3.95 16.03 0.47
CA ARG A 5 3.15 16.89 -0.41
C ARG A 5 3.46 16.58 -1.88
N THR A 6 4.74 16.43 -2.21
CA THR A 6 5.18 16.09 -3.58
C THR A 6 4.74 14.68 -4.00
N LEU A 7 4.86 13.68 -3.13
CA LEU A 7 4.53 12.29 -3.45
C LEU A 7 3.02 12.02 -3.50
N ALA A 8 2.22 12.70 -2.68
CA ALA A 8 0.78 12.53 -2.68
C ALA A 8 0.10 13.19 -3.89
N GLY A 9 0.78 14.10 -4.59
CA GLY A 9 0.20 14.87 -5.70
C GLY A 9 -0.94 15.79 -5.28
N ILE A 10 -1.08 16.04 -3.97
CA ILE A 10 -2.18 16.80 -3.37
C ILE A 10 -1.59 17.96 -2.59
N GLN A 11 -2.05 19.18 -2.87
CA GLN A 11 -1.80 20.34 -2.00
C GLN A 11 -2.72 20.25 -0.80
N LEU A 12 -2.17 19.82 0.34
CA LEU A 12 -2.83 19.90 1.64
C LEU A 12 -2.41 21.21 2.32
N ASP A 13 -3.29 21.91 3.01
CA ASP A 13 -2.83 22.95 3.94
C ASP A 13 -2.07 22.32 5.13
N ASP A 14 -1.38 23.15 5.93
CA ASP A 14 -0.51 22.65 7.01
C ASP A 14 -1.30 21.93 8.12
N GLU A 15 -2.49 22.44 8.46
CA GLU A 15 -3.36 21.84 9.46
C GLU A 15 -3.83 20.45 9.02
N ARG A 16 -4.26 20.32 7.76
CA ARG A 16 -4.68 19.06 7.16
C ARG A 16 -3.52 18.08 7.05
N LEU A 17 -2.33 18.54 6.69
CA LEU A 17 -1.15 17.70 6.64
C LEU A 17 -0.81 17.14 8.02
N GLU A 18 -0.82 17.98 9.05
CA GLU A 18 -0.56 17.56 10.42
C GLU A 18 -1.61 16.54 10.89
N HIS A 19 -2.89 16.78 10.59
CA HIS A 19 -3.96 15.83 10.90
C HIS A 19 -3.73 14.47 10.23
N VAL A 20 -3.40 14.46 8.93
CA VAL A 20 -3.10 13.22 8.19
C VAL A 20 -1.90 12.50 8.80
N ILE A 21 -0.79 13.20 9.06
CA ILE A 21 0.39 12.60 9.68
C ILE A 21 0.03 11.96 11.01
N ASN A 22 -0.72 12.66 11.87
CA ASN A 22 -1.09 12.15 13.18
C ASN A 22 -2.07 10.97 13.09
N ALA A 23 -2.99 10.98 12.13
CA ALA A 23 -3.91 9.86 11.88
C ALA A 23 -3.17 8.58 11.46
N TYR A 24 -2.14 8.70 10.60
CA TYR A 24 -1.40 7.54 10.09
C TYR A 24 -0.20 7.13 10.94
N ARG A 25 0.26 7.98 11.88
CA ARG A 25 1.41 7.68 12.75
C ARG A 25 1.32 6.33 13.47
N PRO A 26 0.18 5.90 14.04
CA PRO A 26 0.08 4.58 14.67
C PRO A 26 0.33 3.44 13.67
N ILE A 27 -0.18 3.55 12.45
CA ILE A 27 0.00 2.54 11.39
C ILE A 27 1.46 2.45 10.98
N LEU A 28 2.13 3.61 10.82
CA LEU A 28 3.55 3.66 10.48
C LEU A 28 4.41 2.99 11.55
N ASN A 29 4.07 3.14 12.83
CA ASN A 29 4.77 2.46 13.92
C ASN A 29 4.65 0.94 13.84
N GLU A 30 3.48 0.41 13.48
CA GLU A 30 3.31 -1.04 13.30
C GLU A 30 4.08 -1.57 12.08
N ILE A 31 4.11 -0.81 10.97
CA ILE A 31 4.91 -1.15 9.78
C ILE A 31 6.40 -1.17 10.12
N GLU A 32 6.88 -0.25 10.96
CA GLU A 32 8.28 -0.22 11.40
C GLU A 32 8.68 -1.52 12.11
N LYS A 33 7.78 -2.11 12.91
CA LYS A 33 8.04 -3.41 13.54
C LYS A 33 8.30 -4.51 12.51
N LEU A 34 7.59 -4.51 11.39
CA LEU A 34 7.78 -5.50 10.32
C LEU A 34 9.17 -5.41 9.67
N ARG A 35 9.80 -4.22 9.67
CA ARG A 35 11.16 -4.03 9.14
C ARG A 35 12.24 -4.69 10.01
N THR A 36 11.92 -5.03 11.26
CA THR A 36 12.83 -5.76 12.16
C THR A 36 12.87 -7.26 11.90
N LEU A 37 11.97 -7.78 11.06
CA LEU A 37 11.89 -9.19 10.74
C LEU A 37 13.04 -9.60 9.81
N ASN A 38 13.73 -10.68 10.13
CA ASN A 38 14.69 -11.30 9.22
C ASN A 38 13.95 -12.22 8.24
N LEU A 39 13.82 -11.75 6.99
CA LEU A 39 13.11 -12.45 5.92
C LEU A 39 14.05 -13.03 4.86
N ASN A 40 15.36 -13.16 5.14
CA ASN A 40 16.37 -13.57 4.15
C ASN A 40 16.11 -14.96 3.53
N SER A 41 15.40 -15.83 4.24
CA SER A 41 15.03 -17.17 3.78
C SER A 41 13.54 -17.30 3.43
N THR A 42 12.84 -16.17 3.31
CA THR A 42 11.40 -16.11 3.02
C THR A 42 11.19 -15.46 1.65
N TYR A 43 10.50 -16.17 0.77
CA TYR A 43 10.10 -15.62 -0.53
C TYR A 43 8.80 -14.83 -0.38
N PRO A 44 8.63 -13.71 -1.13
CA PRO A 44 7.35 -13.01 -1.15
C PRO A 44 6.24 -13.97 -1.59
N ALA A 45 5.10 -13.93 -0.89
CA ALA A 45 3.92 -14.70 -1.26
C ALA A 45 3.30 -14.09 -2.53
N VAL A 46 3.85 -14.42 -3.70
CA VAL A 46 3.31 -14.03 -5.00
C VAL A 46 2.29 -15.08 -5.44
N HIS A 47 1.02 -14.73 -5.39
CA HIS A 47 -0.03 -15.56 -5.97
C HIS A 47 -0.31 -15.12 -7.41
N PHE A 48 0.29 -15.81 -8.37
CA PHE A 48 -0.05 -15.65 -9.79
C PHE A 48 -1.06 -16.73 -10.17
N SER A 49 -2.29 -16.33 -10.51
CA SER A 49 -3.29 -17.25 -11.05
C SER A 49 -3.51 -16.96 -12.53
N PRO A 50 -2.87 -17.71 -13.44
CA PRO A 50 -3.10 -17.56 -14.88
C PRO A 50 -4.57 -17.76 -15.25
N LEU A 51 -5.29 -18.62 -14.52
CA LEU A 51 -6.70 -18.93 -14.75
C LEU A 51 -7.62 -17.74 -14.48
N ALA A 52 -7.23 -16.81 -13.59
CA ALA A 52 -7.99 -15.59 -13.34
C ALA A 52 -8.02 -14.67 -14.58
N ALA A 53 -7.00 -14.72 -15.43
CA ALA A 53 -6.98 -13.96 -16.68
C ALA A 53 -7.97 -14.51 -17.72
N TYR A 54 -8.22 -15.83 -17.74
CA TYR A 54 -9.12 -16.48 -18.69
C TYR A 54 -10.58 -16.55 -18.22
N SER A 55 -10.85 -16.33 -16.92
CA SER A 55 -12.20 -16.43 -16.36
C SER A 55 -13.08 -15.19 -16.61
N ALA A 56 -12.52 -14.11 -17.16
CA ALA A 56 -13.24 -12.84 -17.40
C ALA A 56 -14.00 -12.81 -18.74
N GLU A 57 -13.73 -13.73 -19.68
CA GLU A 57 -14.32 -13.71 -21.03
C GLU A 57 -15.58 -14.56 -21.19
N ASP A 58 -15.88 -15.48 -20.27
CA ASP A 58 -16.94 -16.49 -20.43
C ASP A 58 -18.34 -16.08 -19.89
N LYS A 59 -18.58 -14.81 -19.54
CA LYS A 59 -19.89 -14.37 -19.00
C LYS A 59 -20.80 -13.61 -19.97
N ASN A 60 -20.47 -13.55 -21.26
CA ASN A 60 -21.27 -12.83 -22.26
C ASN A 60 -21.76 -13.71 -23.42
N ASN A 61 -21.89 -15.03 -23.25
CA ASN A 61 -22.55 -15.91 -24.22
C ASN A 61 -23.38 -16.97 -23.48
N GLU A 62 -24.62 -16.63 -23.12
CA GLU A 62 -25.83 -17.49 -23.18
C GLU A 62 -27.09 -16.69 -22.82
#